data_AF-A0A1X1BM62-F1
#
_entry.id   AF-A0A1X1BM62-F1
#
_cell.length_a   1.000
_cell.length_b   1.000
_cell.length_c   1.000
_cell.angle_alpha   90.00
_cell.angle_beta   90.00
_cell.angle_gamma   90.00
#
_symmetry.space_group_name_H-M   'P 1'
#
loop_
_entity.id
_entity.type
_entity.pdbx_description
1 polymer ?
#
loop_
_entity_poly.entity_id
_entity_poly.type
_entity_poly.pdbx_seq_one_letter_code
_entity_poly.pdbx_strand_id
1 'polypeptide(L)'
;MAKGAVHVERAPPLETRTMLHGDKTIRNPYLPLIDAVLRKYPHLRFEKCYDPDNQWQKGIDSYGIDHPVMQFVGNQLSLMNSGMSRRDAFIKTEQMFYKRRMEIEAKLKVAMALAVDEDVEPLYTTGYAYLHKKIAQERAKFLTHVRDELR
;
A
#
# COMPACT_ATOMS: atom_id res chain seq x y z
N MET A 1 -49.56 23.38 46.89
CA MET A 1 -48.82 23.65 45.64
C MET A 1 -47.62 22.70 45.59
N ALA A 2 -47.71 21.64 44.80
CA ALA A 2 -46.69 20.59 44.75
C ALA A 2 -45.47 21.09 43.94
N LYS A 3 -44.29 21.09 44.55
CA LYS A 3 -43.02 21.37 43.88
C LYS A 3 -42.69 20.19 42.97
N GLY A 4 -42.63 20.44 41.66
CA GLY A 4 -42.29 19.42 40.66
C GLY A 4 -40.87 18.88 40.88
N ALA A 5 -40.71 17.57 40.72
CA ALA A 5 -39.43 16.89 40.83
C ALA A 5 -38.48 17.34 39.70
N VAL A 6 -37.25 17.73 40.05
CA VAL A 6 -36.19 18.03 39.09
C VAL A 6 -35.58 16.71 38.67
N HIS A 7 -35.93 16.22 37.48
CA HIS A 7 -35.29 15.06 36.88
C HIS A 7 -33.94 15.49 36.29
N VAL A 8 -32.85 15.08 36.93
CA VAL A 8 -31.50 15.17 36.36
C VAL A 8 -31.25 13.88 35.59
N GLU A 9 -31.09 13.97 34.27
CA GLU A 9 -30.76 12.83 33.43
C GLU A 9 -29.41 12.23 33.87
N ARG A 10 -29.33 10.90 33.97
CA ARG A 10 -28.12 10.17 34.43
C ARG A 10 -26.92 10.37 33.50
N ALA A 11 -27.16 10.80 32.26
CA ALA A 11 -26.16 11.22 31.29
C ALA A 11 -26.74 12.37 30.45
N PRO A 12 -26.55 13.63 30.85
CA PRO A 12 -27.00 14.76 30.05
C PRO A 12 -26.30 14.76 28.69
N PRO A 13 -26.96 15.19 27.61
CA PRO A 13 -26.36 15.26 26.28
C PRO A 13 -25.14 16.19 26.28
N LEU A 14 -24.12 15.81 25.51
CA LEU A 14 -22.92 16.63 25.35
C LEU A 14 -23.29 18.01 24.79
N GLU A 15 -23.00 19.06 25.56
CA GLU A 15 -23.16 20.46 25.17
C GLU A 15 -22.27 20.79 23.96
N THR A 16 -22.86 20.88 22.76
CA THR A 16 -22.16 21.23 21.51
C THR A 16 -22.00 22.74 21.32
N ARG A 17 -22.51 23.56 22.26
CA ARG A 17 -22.50 25.04 22.18
C ARG A 17 -21.11 25.66 22.08
N THR A 18 -20.09 25.00 22.61
CA THR A 18 -18.68 25.44 22.53
C THR A 18 -17.88 24.76 21.41
N MET A 19 -18.46 23.78 20.71
CA MET A 19 -17.85 23.24 19.51
C MET A 19 -18.05 24.26 18.39
N LEU A 20 -17.01 25.04 18.11
CA LEU A 20 -16.92 25.78 16.86
C LEU A 20 -16.96 24.73 15.74
N HIS A 21 -18.13 24.56 15.09
CA HIS A 21 -18.33 23.67 13.93
C HIS A 21 -17.66 24.29 12.69
N GLY A 22 -16.39 24.64 12.80
CA GLY A 22 -15.57 25.02 11.67
C GLY A 22 -15.04 23.74 11.04
N ASP A 23 -15.47 23.45 9.83
CA ASP A 23 -14.91 22.35 9.04
C ASP A 23 -13.41 22.60 8.84
N LYS A 24 -12.57 21.88 9.60
CA LYS A 24 -11.14 21.84 9.34
C LYS A 24 -10.92 20.94 8.13
N THR A 25 -10.54 21.51 7.00
CA THR A 25 -10.10 20.72 5.84
C THR A 25 -8.77 20.03 6.18
N ILE A 26 -8.83 18.77 6.61
CA ILE A 26 -7.65 17.94 6.82
C ILE A 26 -7.13 17.51 5.45
N ARG A 27 -6.02 18.13 5.00
CA ARG A 27 -5.36 17.73 3.75
C ARG A 27 -4.41 16.58 4.01
N ASN A 28 -4.69 15.42 3.41
CA ASN A 28 -3.78 14.29 3.44
C ASN A 28 -2.57 14.55 2.51
N PRO A 29 -1.33 14.66 3.04
CA PRO A 29 -0.15 14.91 2.22
C PRO A 29 0.27 13.71 1.35
N TYR A 30 -0.22 12.50 1.67
CA TYR A 30 0.17 11.27 0.96
C TYR A 30 -0.41 11.20 -0.45
N LEU A 31 -1.69 11.55 -0.63
CA LEU A 31 -2.37 11.46 -1.93
C LEU A 31 -1.61 12.15 -3.08
N PRO A 32 -1.19 13.43 -2.97
CA PRO A 32 -0.44 14.09 -4.04
C PRO A 32 0.98 13.55 -4.25
N LEU A 33 1.56 12.86 -3.26
CA LEU A 33 2.86 12.20 -3.38
C LEU A 33 2.73 10.84 -4.08
N ILE A 34 1.71 10.06 -3.71
CA ILE A 34 1.34 8.81 -4.38
C ILE A 34 1.10 9.05 -5.86
N ASP A 35 0.30 10.07 -6.18
CA ASP A 35 0.03 10.49 -7.56
C ASP A 35 1.31 10.79 -8.36
N ALA A 36 2.28 11.47 -7.73
CA ALA A 36 3.55 11.79 -8.37
C ALA A 36 4.40 10.55 -8.64
N VAL A 37 4.43 9.61 -7.69
CA VAL A 37 5.11 8.32 -7.84
C VAL A 37 4.47 7.50 -8.95
N LEU A 38 3.14 7.35 -8.94
CA LEU A 38 2.40 6.55 -9.93
C LEU A 38 2.42 7.15 -11.34
N ARG A 39 2.58 8.48 -11.48
CA ARG A 39 2.82 9.09 -12.79
C ARG A 39 4.17 8.69 -13.39
N LYS A 40 5.22 8.59 -12.55
CA LYS A 40 6.55 8.16 -13.01
C LYS A 40 6.64 6.64 -13.16
N TYR A 41 6.01 5.91 -12.25
CA TYR A 41 6.06 4.45 -12.13
C TYR A 41 4.66 3.84 -12.04
N PRO A 42 3.91 3.83 -13.15
CA PRO A 42 2.53 3.33 -13.16
C PRO A 42 2.42 1.84 -12.87
N HIS A 43 3.48 1.07 -13.11
CA HIS A 43 3.51 -0.38 -12.87
C HIS A 43 3.47 -0.74 -11.38
N LEU A 44 3.93 0.14 -10.49
CA LEU A 44 3.92 -0.10 -9.04
C LEU A 44 2.50 -0.24 -8.48
N ARG A 45 1.50 0.28 -9.20
CA ARG A 45 0.07 0.09 -8.90
C ARG A 45 -0.34 -1.38 -8.82
N PHE A 46 0.33 -2.24 -9.59
CA PHE A 46 -0.03 -3.65 -9.70
C PHE A 46 0.78 -4.57 -8.78
N GLU A 47 1.74 -4.02 -8.04
CA GLU A 47 2.54 -4.81 -7.10
C GLU A 47 1.63 -5.23 -5.94
N LYS A 48 1.47 -6.53 -5.70
CA LYS A 48 0.49 -7.07 -4.72
C LYS A 48 -0.96 -6.60 -4.95
N CYS A 49 -1.37 -6.43 -6.21
CA CYS A 49 -2.76 -6.05 -6.57
C CYS A 49 -3.85 -7.06 -6.19
N TYR A 50 -3.47 -8.28 -5.78
CA TYR A 50 -4.39 -9.30 -5.31
C TYR A 50 -4.58 -9.28 -3.78
N ASP A 51 -3.84 -8.44 -3.06
CA ASP A 51 -4.11 -8.24 -1.64
C ASP A 51 -5.40 -7.44 -1.47
N PRO A 52 -6.34 -7.88 -0.63
CA PRO A 52 -7.63 -7.23 -0.46
C PRO A 52 -7.52 -5.81 0.11
N ASP A 53 -6.43 -5.52 0.82
CA ASP A 53 -6.15 -4.22 1.41
C ASP A 53 -5.67 -3.19 0.36
N ASN A 54 -5.32 -3.63 -0.85
CA ASN A 54 -4.81 -2.77 -1.92
C ASN A 54 -5.90 -2.47 -2.95
N GLN A 55 -6.28 -1.20 -3.05
CA GLN A 55 -7.12 -0.69 -4.13
C GLN A 55 -6.25 -0.06 -5.22
N TRP A 56 -6.06 -0.81 -6.29
CA TRP A 56 -5.23 -0.43 -7.43
C TRP A 56 -6.02 0.27 -8.55
N GLN A 57 -7.33 0.47 -8.40
CA GLN A 57 -8.16 1.16 -9.38
C GLN A 57 -7.81 2.65 -9.45
N LYS A 58 -7.76 3.21 -10.66
CA LYS A 58 -7.37 4.61 -10.89
C LYS A 58 -8.37 5.55 -10.24
N GLY A 59 -7.88 6.38 -9.31
CA GLY A 59 -8.69 7.34 -8.57
C GLY A 59 -9.12 6.86 -7.18
N ILE A 60 -8.94 5.58 -6.87
CA ILE A 60 -9.17 5.00 -5.53
C ILE A 60 -7.86 4.36 -5.03
N ASP A 61 -6.73 4.99 -5.40
CA ASP A 61 -5.38 4.52 -5.10
C ASP A 61 -5.13 4.52 -3.59
N SER A 62 -5.36 3.36 -2.98
CA SER A 62 -5.17 3.12 -1.55
C SER A 62 -4.39 1.84 -1.39
N TYR A 63 -3.34 1.88 -0.59
CA TYR A 63 -2.40 0.79 -0.48
C TYR A 63 -2.08 0.54 0.99
N GLY A 64 -1.86 -0.73 1.34
CA GLY A 64 -1.42 -1.14 2.67
C GLY A 64 -0.04 -0.59 3.02
N ILE A 65 0.30 -0.64 4.33
CA ILE A 65 1.55 -0.10 4.88
C ILE A 65 2.79 -0.73 4.22
N ASP A 66 2.70 -2.03 3.93
CA ASP A 66 3.81 -2.80 3.33
C ASP A 66 3.94 -2.60 1.82
N HIS A 67 3.03 -1.85 1.20
CA HIS A 67 3.06 -1.62 -0.24
C HIS A 67 4.26 -0.74 -0.61
N PRO A 68 5.01 -1.06 -1.69
CA PRO A 68 6.21 -0.32 -2.10
C PRO A 68 5.95 1.19 -2.31
N VAL A 69 4.78 1.55 -2.82
CA VAL A 69 4.38 2.96 -3.00
C VAL A 69 4.26 3.67 -1.65
N MET A 70 3.67 3.02 -0.63
CA MET A 70 3.53 3.61 0.71
C MET A 70 4.88 3.75 1.40
N GLN A 71 5.76 2.74 1.27
CA GLN A 71 7.12 2.83 1.78
C GLN A 71 7.92 3.96 1.12
N PHE A 72 7.76 4.13 -0.20
CA PHE A 72 8.39 5.23 -0.94
C PHE A 72 7.93 6.59 -0.40
N VAL A 73 6.61 6.80 -0.34
CA VAL A 73 6.03 8.07 0.10
C VAL A 73 6.34 8.35 1.57
N GLY A 74 6.31 7.34 2.43
CA GLY A 74 6.70 7.48 3.84
C GLY A 74 8.15 7.94 4.01
N ASN A 75 9.08 7.35 3.25
CA ASN A 75 10.47 7.80 3.22
C ASN A 75 10.61 9.22 2.68
N GLN A 76 9.83 9.58 1.65
CA GLN A 76 9.88 10.91 1.04
C GLN A 76 9.39 11.95 2.04
N LEU A 77 8.29 11.66 2.72
CA LEU A 77 7.74 12.52 3.75
C LEU A 77 8.70 12.67 4.93
N SER A 78 9.37 11.59 5.35
CA SER A 78 10.40 11.64 6.40
C SER A 78 11.55 12.58 6.02
N LEU A 79 12.04 12.52 4.77
CA LEU A 79 13.08 13.43 4.28
C LEU A 79 12.58 14.87 4.18
N MET A 80 11.34 15.09 3.73
CA MET A 80 10.74 16.43 3.70
C MET A 80 10.59 17.01 5.11
N ASN A 81 10.20 16.20 6.09
CA ASN A 81 10.10 16.60 7.49
C ASN A 81 11.47 16.95 8.10
N SER A 82 12.56 16.42 7.54
CA SER A 82 13.94 16.82 7.92
C SER A 82 14.41 18.14 7.28
N GLY A 83 13.56 18.81 6.49
CA GLY A 83 13.84 20.09 5.86
C GLY A 83 14.29 20.01 4.39
N MET A 84 14.28 18.82 3.79
CA MET A 84 14.66 18.63 2.38
C MET A 84 13.55 19.12 1.44
N SER A 85 13.95 19.69 0.28
CA SER A 85 12.99 20.06 -0.75
C SER A 85 12.25 18.82 -1.29
N ARG A 86 11.00 18.99 -1.76
CA ARG A 86 10.21 17.87 -2.30
C ARG A 86 10.94 17.14 -3.44
N ARG A 87 11.68 17.87 -4.28
CA ARG A 87 12.41 17.33 -5.43
C ARG A 87 13.63 16.53 -4.99
N ASP A 88 14.42 17.06 -4.07
CA ASP A 88 15.62 16.39 -3.57
C ASP A 88 15.24 15.16 -2.74
N ALA A 89 14.16 15.26 -1.94
CA ALA A 89 13.59 14.13 -1.20
C ALA A 89 13.15 13.01 -2.14
N PHE A 90 12.54 13.36 -3.28
CA PHE A 90 12.15 12.38 -4.30
C PHE A 90 13.37 11.67 -4.92
N ILE A 91 14.41 12.41 -5.29
CA ILE A 91 15.62 11.82 -5.89
C ILE A 91 16.33 10.90 -4.90
N LYS A 92 16.47 11.32 -3.65
CA LYS A 92 17.13 10.53 -2.61
C LYS A 92 16.32 9.27 -2.26
N THR A 93 15.00 9.38 -2.15
CA THR A 93 14.14 8.20 -1.94
C THR A 93 14.17 7.23 -3.11
N GLU A 94 14.23 7.74 -4.33
CA GLU A 94 14.39 6.92 -5.53
C GLU A 94 15.67 6.10 -5.50
N GLN A 95 16.80 6.71 -5.15
CA GLN A 95 18.08 5.99 -4.98
C GLN A 95 17.98 4.89 -3.90
N MET A 96 17.38 5.22 -2.75
CA MET A 96 17.16 4.24 -1.67
C MET A 96 16.26 3.09 -2.11
N PHE A 97 15.18 3.40 -2.84
CA PHE A 97 14.23 2.42 -3.35
C PHE A 97 14.88 1.45 -4.33
N TYR A 98 15.64 1.97 -5.31
CA TYR A 98 16.37 1.14 -6.26
C TYR A 98 17.41 0.27 -5.58
N LYS A 99 18.21 0.83 -4.67
CA LYS A 99 19.21 0.07 -3.91
C LYS A 99 18.56 -1.09 -3.16
N ARG A 100 17.45 -0.82 -2.45
CA ARG A 100 16.71 -1.85 -1.72
C ARG A 100 16.14 -2.93 -2.65
N ARG A 101 15.57 -2.55 -3.79
CA ARG A 101 15.07 -3.53 -4.77
C ARG A 101 16.18 -4.43 -5.30
N MET A 102 17.35 -3.88 -5.63
CA MET A 102 18.51 -4.66 -6.08
C MET A 102 18.98 -5.66 -5.01
N GLU A 103 19.04 -5.22 -3.74
CA GLU A 103 19.43 -6.09 -2.62
C GLU A 103 18.42 -7.22 -2.40
N ILE A 104 17.11 -6.93 -2.47
CA ILE A 104 16.07 -7.96 -2.33
C ILE A 104 16.14 -8.92 -3.50
N GLU A 105 16.21 -8.44 -4.74
CA GLU A 105 16.30 -9.29 -5.93
C GLU A 105 17.53 -10.22 -5.87
N ALA A 106 18.68 -9.71 -5.43
CA ALA A 106 19.89 -10.52 -5.25
C ALA A 106 19.69 -11.62 -4.21
N LYS A 107 19.08 -11.30 -3.06
CA LYS A 107 18.77 -12.28 -2.00
C LYS A 107 17.78 -13.34 -2.48
N LEU A 108 16.73 -12.94 -3.19
CA LEU A 108 15.74 -13.86 -3.76
C LEU A 108 16.38 -14.82 -4.76
N LYS A 109 17.26 -14.34 -5.64
CA LYS A 109 17.99 -15.19 -6.59
C LYS A 109 18.83 -16.24 -5.89
N VAL A 110 19.55 -15.86 -4.85
CA VAL A 110 20.35 -16.81 -4.04
C VAL A 110 19.45 -17.81 -3.33
N ALA A 111 18.35 -17.36 -2.71
CA ALA A 111 17.41 -18.23 -2.01
C ALA A 111 16.76 -19.27 -2.95
N MET A 112 16.33 -18.83 -4.13
CA MET A 112 15.80 -19.72 -5.18
C MET A 112 16.85 -20.73 -5.67
N ALA A 113 18.09 -20.27 -5.91
CA ALA A 113 19.16 -21.15 -6.37
C ALA A 113 19.52 -22.22 -5.33
N LEU A 114 19.43 -21.89 -4.05
CA LEU A 114 19.67 -22.82 -2.95
C LEU A 114 18.44 -23.67 -2.58
N ALA A 115 17.28 -23.43 -3.21
CA ALA A 115 16.00 -24.05 -2.88
C ALA A 115 15.68 -24.02 -1.36
N VAL A 116 16.16 -22.98 -0.66
CA VAL A 116 16.05 -22.87 0.80
C VAL A 116 14.61 -22.65 1.24
N ASP A 117 13.80 -22.09 0.35
CA ASP A 117 12.47 -21.61 0.67
C ASP A 117 11.56 -21.83 -0.56
N GLU A 118 10.63 -22.80 -0.43
CA GLU A 118 9.74 -23.24 -1.51
C GLU A 118 8.73 -22.15 -1.92
N ASP A 119 8.46 -21.19 -1.03
CA ASP A 119 7.50 -20.10 -1.23
C ASP A 119 8.13 -18.82 -1.81
N VAL A 120 9.40 -18.86 -2.21
CA VAL A 120 10.08 -17.67 -2.72
C VAL A 120 9.52 -17.26 -4.08
N GLU A 121 8.80 -16.13 -4.08
CA GLU A 121 8.28 -15.52 -5.28
C GLU A 121 9.29 -14.53 -5.90
N PRO A 122 9.61 -14.66 -7.21
CA PRO A 122 10.42 -13.66 -7.90
C PRO A 122 9.69 -12.32 -7.95
N LEU A 123 10.40 -11.25 -7.59
CA LEU A 123 9.96 -9.88 -7.79
C LEU A 123 10.13 -9.49 -9.25
N TYR A 124 9.04 -9.02 -9.86
CA TYR A 124 9.09 -8.55 -11.24
C TYR A 124 9.13 -7.03 -11.31
N THR A 125 9.84 -6.52 -12.30
CA THR A 125 9.97 -5.08 -12.62
C THR A 125 8.90 -4.59 -13.57
N THR A 126 8.13 -5.49 -14.19
CA THR A 126 7.08 -5.16 -15.17
C THR A 126 5.75 -5.81 -14.80
N GLY A 127 4.65 -5.10 -15.01
CA GLY A 127 3.30 -5.64 -14.79
C GLY A 127 2.99 -6.87 -15.67
N TYR A 128 3.55 -6.90 -16.88
CA TYR A 128 3.40 -8.00 -17.83
C TYR A 128 3.93 -9.33 -17.27
N ALA A 129 5.03 -9.29 -16.54
CA ALA A 129 5.58 -10.50 -15.93
C ALA A 129 4.70 -11.04 -14.79
N TYR A 130 4.02 -10.17 -14.02
CA TYR A 130 3.01 -10.62 -13.04
C TYR A 130 1.82 -11.30 -13.71
N LEU A 131 1.34 -10.78 -14.84
CA LEU A 131 0.28 -11.42 -15.62
C LEU A 131 0.70 -12.80 -16.11
N HIS A 132 1.90 -12.92 -16.69
CA HIS A 132 2.43 -14.20 -17.14
C HIS A 132 2.61 -15.22 -16.03
N LYS A 133 3.06 -14.78 -14.85
CA LYS A 133 3.14 -15.64 -13.67
C LYS A 133 1.77 -16.22 -13.33
N LYS A 134 0.72 -15.40 -13.33
CA LYS A 134 -0.65 -15.87 -13.04
C LYS A 134 -1.17 -16.84 -14.09
N ILE A 135 -0.96 -16.55 -15.38
CA ILE A 135 -1.29 -17.48 -16.48
C ILE A 135 -0.58 -18.83 -16.29
N ALA A 136 0.70 -18.82 -15.91
CA ALA A 136 1.45 -20.04 -15.65
C ALA A 136 0.90 -20.81 -14.44
N GLN A 137 0.55 -20.12 -13.35
CA GLN A 137 -0.07 -20.73 -12.16
C GLN A 137 -1.43 -21.38 -12.48
N GLU A 138 -2.28 -20.71 -13.27
CA GLU A 138 -3.58 -21.25 -13.70
C GLU A 138 -3.41 -22.48 -14.59
N ARG A 139 -2.50 -22.42 -15.57
CA ARG A 139 -2.18 -23.56 -16.44
C ARG A 139 -1.63 -24.75 -15.66
N ALA A 140 -0.75 -24.50 -14.68
CA ALA A 140 -0.22 -25.57 -13.83
C ALA A 140 -1.34 -26.27 -13.05
N LYS A 141 -2.25 -25.51 -12.42
CA LYS A 141 -3.43 -26.06 -11.71
C LYS A 141 -4.33 -26.88 -12.64
N PHE A 142 -4.56 -26.39 -13.85
CA PHE A 142 -5.33 -27.11 -14.86
C PHE A 142 -4.66 -28.45 -15.23
N LEU A 143 -3.35 -28.45 -15.50
CA LEU A 143 -2.60 -29.66 -15.84
C LEU A 143 -2.56 -30.66 -14.69
N THR A 144 -2.44 -30.21 -13.44
CA THR A 144 -2.53 -31.10 -12.27
C THR A 144 -3.90 -31.74 -12.15
N HIS A 145 -4.97 -30.97 -12.40
CA HIS A 145 -6.34 -31.50 -12.38
C HIS A 145 -6.54 -32.57 -13.46
N VAL A 146 -6.13 -32.31 -14.71
CA VAL A 146 -6.20 -33.30 -15.81
C VAL A 146 -5.39 -34.55 -15.48
N ARG A 147 -4.19 -34.41 -14.90
CA ARG A 147 -3.38 -35.56 -14.47
C ARG A 147 -4.10 -36.41 -13.43
N ASP A 148 -4.75 -35.77 -12.46
CA ASP A 148 -5.44 -36.45 -11.37
C ASP A 148 -6.75 -37.13 -11.85
N GLU A 149 -7.40 -36.61 -12.89
CA GLU A 149 -8.55 -37.27 -13.55
C GLU A 149 -8.16 -38.45 -14.46
N LEU A 150 -6.93 -38.44 -15.01
CA LEU A 150 -6.41 -39.52 -15.86
C LEU A 150 -5.80 -40.69 -15.06
N ARG A 151 -5.68 -40.56 -13.73
CA ARG A 151 -5.19 -41.59 -12.82
C ARG A 151 -6.32 -42.35 -12.15
#